data_AF-A0A023B2J9-F1
#
_entry.id   AF-A0A023B2J9-F1
#
_cell.length_a   1.000
_cell.length_b   1.000
_cell.length_c   1.000
_cell.angle_alpha   90.00
_cell.angle_beta   90.00
_cell.angle_gamma   90.00
#
_symmetry.space_group_name_H-M   'P 1'
#
loop_
_entity.id
_entity.type
_entity.pdbx_description
1 polymer ?
#
loop_
_entity_poly.entity_id
_entity_poly.type
_entity_poly.pdbx_seq_one_letter_code
_entity_poly.pdbx_strand_id
1 'polypeptide(L)'
;MDGRAAAAALTTAVQQLPDVFCHGLLEQLRATLDTFTLKVVTPTSAEREAKRELFNSFTEFLRKAMQDRIAIAVAGSTAYEVDARNSDLDVVLLTSWGAPNYVLQSVVHYLSMTQALHNRAANWPLKNVQLQLVDSARVPVLVVTTPSGLVCDVSVNTVNSIKHTEYFKRVLASTPTLRPLLRLVKYWTKARKLPAAKEGGLPGIVWMILACTYGSCPAPIFLKAVHRPTNDGLSRTLSHIDGTVPIFARLYRFFHLCSNRDLMSRTITSSDKLCFPKSKKHVAQRVASAANFC
;
A
#
# COMPACT_ATOMS: atom_id res chain seq x y z
N MET A 1 -20.68 2.78 15.45
CA MET A 1 -21.00 1.41 14.97
C MET A 1 -19.69 0.73 14.59
N ASP A 2 -19.32 -0.29 15.36
CA ASP A 2 -17.99 -0.91 15.30
C ASP A 2 -17.76 -1.70 14.00
N GLY A 3 -16.62 -1.44 13.33
CA GLY A 3 -16.22 -2.15 12.12
C GLY A 3 -16.06 -3.67 12.28
N ARG A 4 -16.02 -4.17 13.51
CA ARG A 4 -16.06 -5.61 13.83
C ARG A 4 -17.43 -6.23 13.56
N ALA A 5 -18.51 -5.50 13.86
CA ALA A 5 -19.88 -5.99 13.61
C ALA A 5 -20.17 -6.08 12.11
N ALA A 6 -19.70 -5.11 11.33
CA ALA A 6 -19.83 -5.12 9.87
C ALA A 6 -19.03 -6.27 9.22
N ALA A 7 -17.81 -6.54 9.71
CA ALA A 7 -16.99 -7.64 9.22
C ALA A 7 -17.59 -9.02 9.57
N ALA A 8 -18.08 -9.21 10.80
CA ALA A 8 -18.73 -10.45 11.22
C ALA A 8 -20.02 -10.73 10.45
N ALA A 9 -20.85 -9.69 10.22
CA ALA A 9 -22.06 -9.79 9.42
C ALA A 9 -21.76 -10.22 7.97
N LEU A 10 -20.67 -9.71 7.38
CA LEU A 10 -20.20 -10.11 6.05
C LEU A 10 -19.78 -11.58 6.02
N THR A 11 -19.05 -12.06 7.03
CA THR A 11 -18.59 -13.46 7.10
C THR A 11 -19.75 -14.44 7.24
N THR A 12 -20.73 -14.13 8.10
CA THR A 12 -21.92 -14.98 8.31
C THR A 12 -22.84 -14.99 7.08
N ALA A 13 -23.01 -13.84 6.42
CA ALA A 13 -23.84 -13.73 5.21
C ALA A 13 -23.27 -14.54 4.03
N VAL A 14 -21.95 -14.67 3.93
CA VAL A 14 -21.28 -15.44 2.86
C VAL A 14 -21.46 -16.95 3.05
N GLN A 15 -21.60 -17.43 4.29
CA GLN A 15 -21.64 -18.87 4.61
C GLN A 15 -23.02 -19.53 4.47
N GLN A 16 -24.11 -18.76 4.27
CA GLN A 16 -25.49 -19.27 4.39
C GLN A 16 -26.35 -19.19 3.10
N LEU A 17 -25.78 -19.01 1.91
CA LEU A 17 -26.60 -18.68 0.72
C LEU A 17 -26.95 -19.87 -0.19
N PRO A 18 -28.24 -20.12 -0.46
CA PRO A 18 -28.71 -20.99 -1.54
C PRO A 18 -28.73 -20.28 -2.90
N ASP A 19 -28.46 -21.03 -3.97
CA ASP A 19 -28.11 -20.56 -5.33
C ASP A 19 -29.10 -19.63 -6.07
N VAL A 20 -30.34 -19.46 -5.60
CA VAL A 20 -31.41 -18.77 -6.38
C VAL A 20 -31.71 -17.34 -5.86
N PHE A 21 -31.24 -16.97 -4.66
CA PHE A 21 -31.39 -15.61 -4.09
C PHE A 21 -30.21 -14.66 -4.41
N CYS A 22 -29.27 -15.14 -5.22
CA CYS A 22 -27.91 -14.60 -5.30
C CYS A 22 -27.83 -13.18 -5.89
N HIS A 23 -28.64 -12.80 -6.89
CA HIS A 23 -28.41 -11.51 -7.57
C HIS A 23 -28.75 -10.29 -6.70
N GLY A 24 -29.87 -10.31 -5.97
CA GLY A 24 -30.30 -9.18 -5.12
C GLY A 24 -29.36 -8.95 -3.94
N LEU A 25 -28.92 -10.03 -3.30
CA LEU A 25 -27.98 -9.94 -2.20
C LEU A 25 -26.57 -9.57 -2.66
N LEU A 26 -26.12 -10.08 -3.81
CA LEU A 26 -24.83 -9.69 -4.40
C LEU A 26 -24.82 -8.20 -4.76
N GLU A 27 -25.92 -7.65 -5.29
CA GLU A 27 -26.04 -6.22 -5.55
C GLU A 27 -26.09 -5.39 -4.27
N GLN A 28 -26.76 -5.86 -3.21
CA GLN A 28 -26.74 -5.21 -1.89
C GLN A 28 -25.33 -5.22 -1.26
N LEU A 29 -24.64 -6.35 -1.32
CA LEU A 29 -23.24 -6.48 -0.85
C LEU A 29 -22.30 -5.59 -1.63
N ARG A 30 -22.45 -5.54 -2.96
CA ARG A 30 -21.70 -4.65 -3.84
C ARG A 30 -21.96 -3.18 -3.50
N ALA A 31 -23.22 -2.76 -3.42
CA ALA A 31 -23.58 -1.39 -3.06
C ALA A 31 -23.06 -1.00 -1.67
N THR A 32 -23.08 -1.93 -0.71
CA THR A 32 -22.53 -1.73 0.63
C THR A 32 -21.00 -1.56 0.59
N LEU A 33 -20.30 -2.41 -0.17
CA LEU A 33 -18.85 -2.34 -0.35
C LEU A 33 -18.41 -1.07 -1.08
N ASP A 34 -19.13 -0.67 -2.12
CA ASP A 34 -18.87 0.57 -2.86
C ASP A 34 -19.08 1.78 -1.95
N THR A 35 -20.20 1.81 -1.22
CA THR A 35 -20.48 2.87 -0.24
C THR A 35 -19.42 2.94 0.85
N PHE A 36 -19.04 1.80 1.42
CA PHE A 36 -17.98 1.73 2.43
C PHE A 36 -16.63 2.18 1.89
N THR A 37 -16.25 1.70 0.70
CA THR A 37 -14.98 2.06 0.07
C THR A 37 -14.91 3.54 -0.25
N LEU A 38 -16.00 4.13 -0.74
CA LEU A 38 -16.07 5.54 -1.07
C LEU A 38 -16.09 6.43 0.19
N LYS A 39 -16.88 6.09 1.21
CA LYS A 39 -17.10 6.96 2.38
C LYS A 39 -16.07 6.77 3.49
N VAL A 40 -15.61 5.54 3.72
CA VAL A 40 -14.78 5.18 4.88
C VAL A 40 -13.31 5.05 4.50
N VAL A 41 -13.03 4.47 3.33
CA VAL A 41 -11.66 4.09 2.96
C VAL A 41 -10.99 5.11 2.04
N THR A 42 -11.72 5.65 1.08
CA THR A 42 -11.17 6.56 0.07
C THR A 42 -10.88 7.93 0.68
N PRO A 43 -9.68 8.51 0.47
CA PRO A 43 -9.36 9.87 0.91
C PRO A 43 -10.34 10.89 0.34
N THR A 44 -10.76 11.86 1.16
CA THR A 44 -11.55 13.00 0.70
C THR A 44 -10.71 13.93 -0.17
N SER A 45 -11.36 14.85 -0.89
CA SER A 45 -10.68 15.91 -1.63
C SER A 45 -9.76 16.74 -0.73
N ALA A 46 -10.22 17.10 0.47
CA ALA A 46 -9.43 17.85 1.45
C ALA A 46 -8.18 17.08 1.94
N GLU A 47 -8.29 15.77 2.18
CA GLU A 47 -7.13 14.95 2.57
C GLU A 47 -6.09 14.86 1.44
N ARG A 48 -6.55 14.74 0.19
CA ARG A 48 -5.67 14.77 -0.99
C ARG A 48 -5.04 16.15 -1.21
N GLU A 49 -5.78 17.21 -0.93
CA GLU A 49 -5.29 18.58 -0.98
C GLU A 49 -4.15 18.79 0.00
N ALA A 50 -4.37 18.44 1.27
CA ALA A 50 -3.37 18.58 2.31
C ALA A 50 -2.07 17.82 1.98
N LYS A 51 -2.16 16.60 1.43
CA LYS A 51 -0.99 15.86 0.94
C LYS A 51 -0.27 16.58 -0.19
N ARG A 52 -1.02 17.16 -1.13
CA ARG A 52 -0.44 17.88 -2.28
C ARG A 52 0.23 19.18 -1.86
N GLU A 53 -0.40 19.96 -0.99
CA GLU A 53 0.16 21.18 -0.42
C GLU A 53 1.43 20.90 0.38
N LEU A 54 1.42 19.84 1.20
CA LEU A 54 2.60 19.39 1.93
C LEU A 54 3.73 19.00 0.97
N PHE A 55 3.45 18.17 -0.03
CA PHE A 55 4.44 17.74 -1.02
C PHE A 55 5.03 18.92 -1.81
N ASN A 56 4.18 19.86 -2.26
CA ASN A 56 4.62 21.03 -3.01
C ASN A 56 5.51 21.93 -2.15
N SER A 57 5.11 22.18 -0.90
CA SER A 57 5.90 22.97 0.05
C SER A 57 7.24 22.32 0.37
N PHE A 58 7.26 20.99 0.51
CA PHE A 58 8.48 20.22 0.74
C PHE A 58 9.40 20.23 -0.47
N THR A 59 8.83 20.12 -1.67
CA THR A 59 9.57 20.21 -2.94
C THR A 59 10.22 21.58 -3.10
N GLU A 60 9.48 22.66 -2.85
CA GLU A 60 10.00 24.03 -2.93
C GLU A 60 11.12 24.26 -1.91
N PHE A 61 10.91 23.83 -0.67
CA PHE A 61 11.91 23.90 0.39
C PHE A 61 13.20 23.17 0.01
N LEU A 62 13.10 21.90 -0.43
CA LEU A 62 14.26 21.08 -0.77
C LEU A 62 15.03 21.64 -1.97
N ARG A 63 14.33 22.17 -2.98
CA ARG A 63 14.99 22.84 -4.11
C ARG A 63 15.76 24.08 -3.69
N LYS A 64 15.25 24.84 -2.71
CA LYS A 64 15.98 26.00 -2.15
C LYS A 64 17.18 25.57 -1.30
N ALA A 65 17.01 24.57 -0.45
CA ALA A 65 18.04 24.11 0.49
C ALA A 65 19.16 23.31 -0.19
N MET A 66 18.83 22.53 -1.22
CA MET A 66 19.74 21.53 -1.81
C MET A 66 19.94 21.69 -3.32
N GLN A 67 19.29 22.69 -3.95
CA GLN A 67 19.44 23.07 -5.35
C GLN A 67 19.16 21.89 -6.32
N ASP A 68 19.78 21.88 -7.49
CA ASP A 68 19.61 20.86 -8.54
C ASP A 68 20.27 19.51 -8.21
N ARG A 69 20.69 19.30 -6.95
CA ARG A 69 21.35 18.06 -6.52
C ARG A 69 20.37 16.92 -6.25
N ILE A 70 19.07 17.20 -6.20
CA ILE A 70 18.03 16.23 -5.80
C ILE A 70 16.84 16.26 -6.75
N ALA A 71 16.47 15.08 -7.25
CA ALA A 71 15.16 14.84 -7.82
C ALA A 71 14.21 14.30 -6.74
N ILE A 72 12.97 14.78 -6.72
CA ILE A 72 12.00 14.51 -5.66
C ILE A 72 10.79 13.82 -6.29
N ALA A 73 10.40 12.66 -5.76
CA ALA A 73 9.29 11.89 -6.29
C ALA A 73 8.34 11.44 -5.18
N VAL A 74 7.04 11.48 -5.45
CA VAL A 74 6.03 10.78 -4.62
C VAL A 74 6.17 9.29 -4.89
N ALA A 75 6.13 8.48 -3.84
CA ALA A 75 6.11 7.03 -3.92
C ALA A 75 4.94 6.46 -3.11
N GLY A 76 4.95 5.13 -2.94
CA GLY A 76 3.96 4.43 -2.13
C GLY A 76 2.53 4.62 -2.66
N SER A 77 1.55 4.32 -1.81
CA SER A 77 0.15 4.22 -2.26
C SER A 77 -0.41 5.51 -2.83
N THR A 78 0.14 6.66 -2.42
CA THR A 78 -0.27 7.98 -2.93
C THR A 78 0.14 8.12 -4.40
N ALA A 79 1.34 7.66 -4.77
CA ALA A 79 1.86 7.77 -6.14
C ALA A 79 1.11 6.95 -7.19
N TYR A 80 0.48 5.84 -6.78
CA TYR A 80 -0.35 4.99 -7.65
C TYR A 80 -1.84 4.99 -7.24
N GLU A 81 -2.27 6.03 -6.52
CA GLU A 81 -3.68 6.37 -6.25
C GLU A 81 -4.51 5.27 -5.53
N VAL A 82 -3.89 4.46 -4.69
CA VAL A 82 -4.60 3.48 -3.83
C VAL A 82 -4.38 3.77 -2.34
N ASP A 83 -4.02 5.01 -2.05
CA ASP A 83 -3.96 5.51 -0.71
C ASP A 83 -5.36 5.50 -0.06
N ALA A 84 -5.37 5.34 1.26
CA ALA A 84 -6.57 5.29 2.08
C ALA A 84 -6.61 6.51 3.00
N ARG A 85 -7.74 6.78 3.65
CA ARG A 85 -7.83 7.83 4.68
C ARG A 85 -6.73 7.62 5.73
N ASN A 86 -6.13 8.71 6.20
CA ASN A 86 -5.01 8.67 7.16
C ASN A 86 -3.83 7.79 6.73
N SER A 87 -3.59 7.66 5.43
CA SER A 87 -2.37 7.02 4.93
C SER A 87 -1.26 8.04 4.76
N ASP A 88 -0.05 7.58 4.99
CA ASP A 88 1.15 8.40 4.95
C ASP A 88 1.45 8.86 3.51
N LEU A 89 2.18 9.96 3.40
CA LEU A 89 2.76 10.45 2.16
C LEU A 89 4.20 9.92 2.05
N ASP A 90 4.48 9.01 1.12
CA ASP A 90 5.84 8.55 0.88
C ASP A 90 6.55 9.46 -0.15
N VAL A 91 7.72 9.99 0.20
CA VAL A 91 8.58 10.80 -0.67
C VAL A 91 9.95 10.13 -0.80
N VAL A 92 10.46 10.11 -2.04
CA VAL A 92 11.80 9.60 -2.35
C VAL A 92 12.64 10.73 -2.91
N LEU A 93 13.79 10.95 -2.28
CA LEU A 93 14.84 11.84 -2.75
C LEU A 93 15.83 11.02 -3.56
N LEU A 94 16.03 11.38 -4.82
CA LEU A 94 16.98 10.75 -5.74
C LEU A 94 18.16 11.70 -5.91
N THR A 95 19.34 11.23 -5.53
CA THR A 95 20.55 12.05 -5.59
C THR A 95 21.80 11.18 -5.72
N SER A 96 22.79 11.69 -6.45
CA SER A 96 24.15 11.15 -6.45
C SER A 96 25.00 11.71 -5.31
N TRP A 97 24.47 12.66 -4.54
CA TRP A 97 25.20 13.37 -3.50
C TRP A 97 25.00 12.75 -2.13
N GLY A 98 26.08 12.21 -1.57
CA GLY A 98 26.14 11.74 -0.19
C GLY A 98 25.44 10.40 0.07
N ALA A 99 25.75 9.80 1.22
CA ALA A 99 25.05 8.61 1.70
C ALA A 99 23.63 8.98 2.19
N PRO A 100 22.65 8.06 2.11
CA PRO A 100 21.26 8.31 2.54
C PRO A 100 21.11 8.99 3.91
N ASN A 101 21.83 8.52 4.93
CA ASN A 101 21.80 9.10 6.28
C ASN A 101 22.24 10.56 6.29
N TYR A 102 23.33 10.86 5.61
CA TYR A 102 23.88 12.22 5.54
C TYR A 102 22.92 13.18 4.83
N VAL A 103 22.28 12.73 3.75
CA VAL A 103 21.25 13.49 3.05
C VAL A 103 20.06 13.78 3.98
N LEU A 104 19.54 12.76 4.66
CA LEU A 104 18.41 12.95 5.59
C LEU A 104 18.76 13.87 6.77
N GLN A 105 19.96 13.73 7.35
CA GLN A 105 20.45 14.62 8.41
C GLN A 105 20.56 16.07 7.92
N SER A 106 21.03 16.27 6.68
CA SER A 106 21.07 17.60 6.06
C SER A 106 19.66 18.19 5.91
N VAL A 107 18.69 17.38 5.45
CA VAL A 107 17.28 17.81 5.35
C VAL A 107 16.72 18.20 6.70
N VAL A 108 16.97 17.42 7.76
CA VAL A 108 16.56 17.75 9.14
C VAL A 108 17.15 19.09 9.55
N HIS A 109 18.47 19.27 9.38
CA HIS A 109 19.17 20.48 9.77
C HIS A 109 18.60 21.73 9.08
N TYR A 110 18.47 21.73 7.75
CA TYR A 110 17.94 22.86 7.00
C TYR A 110 16.47 23.14 7.35
N LEU A 111 15.67 22.10 7.58
CA LEU A 111 14.25 22.26 7.87
C LEU A 111 14.04 22.82 9.28
N SER A 112 14.83 22.37 10.27
CA SER A 112 14.83 22.94 11.62
C SER A 112 15.23 24.43 11.62
N MET A 113 16.29 24.79 10.88
CA MET A 113 16.68 26.19 10.72
C MET A 113 15.59 27.02 10.06
N THR A 114 15.00 26.51 8.97
CA THR A 114 13.95 27.23 8.23
C THR A 114 12.74 27.45 9.13
N GLN A 115 12.29 26.45 9.87
CA GLN A 115 11.17 26.58 10.81
C GLN A 115 11.40 27.66 11.87
N ALA A 116 12.62 27.78 12.42
CA ALA A 116 12.97 28.82 13.38
C ALA A 116 12.92 30.23 12.78
N LEU A 117 13.26 30.39 11.50
CA LEU A 117 13.23 31.66 10.79
C LEU A 117 11.83 32.02 10.27
N HIS A 118 10.97 31.03 10.00
CA HIS A 118 9.70 31.19 9.31
C HIS A 118 8.53 31.70 10.19
N ASN A 119 8.81 32.61 11.14
CA ASN A 119 7.79 33.22 12.00
C ASN A 119 6.69 33.99 11.23
N ARG A 120 6.86 34.28 9.93
CA ARG A 120 6.02 35.22 9.16
C ARG A 120 5.00 34.61 8.19
N ALA A 121 5.13 33.36 7.72
CA ALA A 121 4.07 32.76 6.89
C ALA A 121 3.09 32.01 7.79
N ALA A 122 1.87 32.54 7.93
CA ALA A 122 0.86 31.96 8.80
C ALA A 122 0.47 30.52 8.40
N ASN A 123 0.61 30.16 7.11
CA ASN A 123 0.03 28.95 6.54
C ASN A 123 1.05 28.06 5.79
N TRP A 124 2.34 28.07 6.14
CA TRP A 124 3.30 27.16 5.50
C TRP A 124 3.11 25.72 6.03
N PRO A 125 2.79 24.72 5.18
CA PRO A 125 2.50 23.35 5.63
C PRO A 125 3.62 22.65 6.41
N LEU A 126 4.86 23.15 6.30
CA LEU A 126 6.03 22.63 7.01
C LEU A 126 6.36 23.40 8.29
N LYS A 127 5.49 24.32 8.70
CA LYS A 127 5.64 25.04 9.96
C LYS A 127 5.26 24.11 11.12
N ASN A 128 6.06 24.13 12.18
CA ASN A 128 5.85 23.35 13.40
C ASN A 128 5.69 21.84 13.13
N VAL A 129 6.38 21.32 12.12
CA VAL A 129 6.39 19.88 11.86
C VAL A 129 7.32 19.18 12.85
N GLN A 130 6.90 18.02 13.31
CA GLN A 130 7.76 17.13 14.08
C GLN A 130 8.64 16.33 13.13
N LEU A 131 9.93 16.25 13.44
CA LEU A 131 10.93 15.54 12.65
C LEU A 131 11.48 14.37 13.45
N GLN A 132 11.38 13.16 12.91
CA GLN A 132 11.95 11.96 13.49
C GLN A 132 12.81 11.24 12.46
N LEU A 133 14.13 11.25 12.67
CA LEU A 133 15.05 10.47 11.85
C LEU A 133 15.18 9.04 12.41
N VAL A 134 14.90 8.05 11.57
CA VAL A 134 15.10 6.63 11.86
C VAL A 134 16.22 6.13 10.96
N ASP A 135 17.46 6.21 11.45
CA ASP A 135 18.68 5.89 10.69
C ASP A 135 19.29 4.51 11.03
N SER A 136 18.80 3.86 12.09
CA SER A 136 19.21 2.51 12.51
C SER A 136 18.58 1.38 11.70
N ALA A 137 17.57 1.68 10.88
CA ALA A 137 16.91 0.70 10.02
C ALA A 137 17.72 0.41 8.76
N ARG A 138 17.49 -0.75 8.13
CA ARG A 138 18.11 -1.11 6.84
C ARG A 138 17.90 -0.05 5.76
N VAL A 139 16.73 0.60 5.78
CA VAL A 139 16.42 1.76 4.94
C VAL A 139 16.16 2.92 5.89
N PRO A 140 17.06 3.90 5.96
CA PRO A 140 16.86 5.11 6.73
C PRO A 140 15.66 5.91 6.22
N VAL A 141 14.86 6.43 7.14
CA VAL A 141 13.66 7.22 6.85
C VAL A 141 13.61 8.43 7.78
N LEU A 142 13.31 9.59 7.23
CA LEU A 142 12.89 10.76 7.99
C LEU A 142 11.36 10.83 7.98
N VAL A 143 10.76 10.71 9.15
CA VAL A 143 9.32 10.89 9.35
C VAL A 143 9.05 12.34 9.68
N VAL A 144 8.24 13.01 8.86
CA VAL A 144 7.79 14.39 9.03
C VAL A 144 6.31 14.37 9.37
N THR A 145 5.92 14.89 10.54
CA THR A 145 4.52 14.90 10.98
C THR A 145 4.02 16.34 11.13
N THR A 146 2.95 16.69 10.42
CA THR A 146 2.31 18.00 10.53
C THR A 146 1.49 18.13 11.82
N PRO A 147 1.19 19.35 12.29
CA PRO A 147 0.28 19.56 13.42
C PRO A 147 -1.12 18.96 13.22
N SER A 148 -1.57 18.80 11.97
CA SER A 148 -2.84 18.14 11.62
C SER A 148 -2.77 16.61 11.68
N GLY A 149 -1.60 16.03 11.98
CA GLY A 149 -1.39 14.58 12.04
C GLY A 149 -1.10 13.91 10.69
N LEU A 150 -0.89 14.69 9.62
CA LEU A 150 -0.45 14.13 8.34
C LEU A 150 1.02 13.73 8.44
N VAL A 151 1.30 12.47 8.15
CA VAL A 151 2.64 11.88 8.19
C VAL A 151 3.22 11.82 6.77
N CYS A 152 4.47 12.21 6.63
CA CYS A 152 5.25 12.12 5.41
C CYS A 152 6.57 11.39 5.68
N ASP A 153 6.74 10.21 5.06
CA ASP A 153 7.93 9.39 5.15
C ASP A 153 8.88 9.74 4.00
N VAL A 154 10.06 10.25 4.34
CA VAL A 154 11.08 10.69 3.38
C VAL A 154 12.23 9.69 3.39
N SER A 155 12.52 9.12 2.24
CA SER A 155 13.64 8.17 2.06
C SER A 155 14.56 8.63 0.93
N VAL A 156 15.79 8.13 0.90
CA VAL A 156 16.80 8.53 -0.09
C VAL A 156 17.22 7.33 -0.92
N ASN A 157 17.23 7.49 -2.23
CA ASN A 157 17.68 6.48 -3.21
C ASN A 157 16.99 5.11 -3.06
N THR A 158 15.74 5.09 -2.60
CA THR A 158 14.90 3.88 -2.53
C THR A 158 14.30 3.53 -3.89
N VAL A 159 15.17 3.19 -4.85
CA VAL A 159 14.80 2.93 -6.26
C VAL A 159 13.70 1.87 -6.42
N ASN A 160 13.64 0.88 -5.52
CA ASN A 160 12.58 -0.13 -5.54
C ASN A 160 11.18 0.49 -5.32
N SER A 161 11.05 1.52 -4.49
CA SER A 161 9.78 2.22 -4.29
C SER A 161 9.29 2.87 -5.58
N ILE A 162 10.20 3.44 -6.38
CA ILE A 162 9.88 3.99 -7.70
C ILE A 162 9.46 2.88 -8.67
N LYS A 163 10.22 1.77 -8.72
CA LYS A 163 9.85 0.60 -9.56
C LYS A 163 8.49 0.03 -9.21
N HIS A 164 8.16 -0.04 -7.92
CA HIS A 164 6.84 -0.47 -7.47
C HIS A 164 5.75 0.51 -7.92
N THR A 165 5.95 1.81 -7.75
CA THR A 165 5.02 2.83 -8.26
C THR A 165 4.73 2.63 -9.74
N GLU A 166 5.77 2.46 -10.56
CA GLU A 166 5.62 2.23 -12.00
C GLU A 166 4.89 0.93 -12.32
N TYR A 167 5.20 -0.15 -11.60
CA TYR A 167 4.48 -1.42 -11.72
C TYR A 167 2.98 -1.27 -11.43
N PHE A 168 2.62 -0.67 -10.28
CA PHE A 168 1.21 -0.51 -9.91
C PHE A 168 0.47 0.44 -10.84
N LYS A 169 1.10 1.53 -11.31
CA LYS A 169 0.51 2.41 -12.32
C LYS A 169 0.14 1.64 -13.59
N ARG A 170 1.03 0.77 -14.09
CA ARG A 170 0.76 -0.07 -15.27
C ARG A 170 -0.38 -1.05 -15.02
N VAL A 171 -0.36 -1.76 -13.88
CA VAL A 171 -1.42 -2.71 -13.52
C VAL A 171 -2.77 -2.01 -13.38
N LEU A 172 -2.81 -0.82 -12.78
CA LEU A 172 -4.05 -0.06 -12.58
C LEU A 172 -4.53 0.63 -13.85
N ALA A 173 -3.64 0.93 -14.80
CA ALA A 173 -4.02 1.40 -16.13
C ALA A 173 -4.70 0.28 -16.94
N SER A 174 -4.17 -0.95 -16.88
CA SER A 174 -4.79 -2.10 -17.55
C SER A 174 -6.03 -2.62 -16.84
N THR A 175 -6.13 -2.44 -15.52
CA THR A 175 -7.24 -2.96 -14.72
C THR A 175 -7.66 -1.99 -13.62
N PRO A 176 -8.36 -0.89 -13.96
CA PRO A 176 -8.75 0.15 -13.01
C PRO A 176 -9.65 -0.35 -11.86
N THR A 177 -10.41 -1.42 -12.10
CA THR A 177 -11.29 -2.07 -11.13
C THR A 177 -10.55 -2.71 -9.94
N LEU A 178 -9.22 -2.80 -9.98
CA LEU A 178 -8.41 -3.23 -8.84
C LEU A 178 -8.20 -2.12 -7.79
N ARG A 179 -8.33 -0.83 -8.14
CA ARG A 179 -8.08 0.26 -7.20
C ARG A 179 -8.89 0.14 -5.90
N PRO A 180 -10.21 -0.14 -5.94
CA PRO A 180 -10.99 -0.23 -4.71
C PRO A 180 -10.62 -1.49 -3.89
N LEU A 181 -10.27 -2.60 -4.54
CA LEU A 181 -9.73 -3.80 -3.87
C LEU A 181 -8.43 -3.47 -3.13
N LEU A 182 -7.49 -2.82 -3.80
CA LEU A 182 -6.19 -2.45 -3.23
C LEU A 182 -6.35 -1.50 -2.03
N ARG A 183 -7.24 -0.52 -2.13
CA ARG A 183 -7.60 0.36 -1.00
C ARG A 183 -8.20 -0.42 0.18
N LEU A 184 -9.12 -1.34 -0.09
CA LEU A 184 -9.75 -2.18 0.93
C LEU A 184 -8.74 -3.09 1.63
N VAL A 185 -7.85 -3.75 0.88
CA VAL A 185 -6.78 -4.57 1.46
C VAL A 185 -5.86 -3.70 2.33
N LYS A 186 -5.44 -2.53 1.83
CA LYS A 186 -4.64 -1.59 2.63
C LYS A 186 -5.35 -1.21 3.93
N TYR A 187 -6.62 -0.81 3.87
CA TYR A 187 -7.42 -0.49 5.05
C TYR A 187 -7.51 -1.68 6.01
N TRP A 188 -7.78 -2.88 5.50
CA TRP A 188 -7.90 -4.10 6.28
C TRP A 188 -6.60 -4.44 7.01
N THR A 189 -5.44 -4.38 6.35
CA THR A 189 -4.14 -4.65 7.00
C THR A 189 -3.88 -3.71 8.18
N LYS A 190 -4.23 -2.42 8.03
CA LYS A 190 -4.11 -1.40 9.09
C LYS A 190 -5.12 -1.62 10.21
N ALA A 191 -6.39 -1.88 9.87
CA ALA A 191 -7.46 -2.13 10.84
C ALA A 191 -7.22 -3.39 11.69
N ARG A 192 -6.58 -4.41 11.11
CA ARG A 192 -6.19 -5.64 11.81
C ARG A 192 -4.86 -5.52 12.56
N LYS A 193 -4.14 -4.41 12.41
CA LYS A 193 -2.80 -4.21 12.99
C LYS A 193 -1.87 -5.38 12.66
N LEU A 194 -1.88 -5.83 11.40
CA LEU A 194 -1.01 -6.91 10.97
C LEU A 194 0.46 -6.49 11.18
N PRO A 195 1.32 -7.40 11.66
CA PRO A 195 2.68 -7.07 11.99
C PRO A 195 3.42 -6.51 10.78
N ALA A 196 4.13 -5.41 10.98
CA ALA A 196 4.98 -4.83 9.95
C ALA A 196 6.22 -5.71 9.71
N ALA A 197 6.99 -5.40 8.66
CA ALA A 197 8.21 -6.14 8.34
C ALA A 197 9.24 -6.18 9.49
N LYS A 198 9.30 -5.10 10.28
CA LYS A 198 10.15 -4.97 11.48
C LYS A 198 9.69 -5.86 12.65
N GLU A 199 8.40 -6.20 12.68
CA GLU A 199 7.77 -7.09 13.66
C GLU A 199 7.72 -8.54 13.16
N GLY A 200 8.39 -8.85 12.05
CA GLY A 200 8.42 -10.20 11.47
C GLY A 200 7.23 -10.53 10.55
N GLY A 201 6.35 -9.57 10.26
CA GLY A 201 5.26 -9.74 9.31
C GLY A 201 5.62 -9.39 7.87
N LEU A 202 4.60 -9.29 7.01
CA LEU A 202 4.78 -8.96 5.60
C LEU A 202 4.82 -7.43 5.40
N PRO A 203 5.78 -6.91 4.61
CA PRO A 203 5.76 -5.51 4.19
C PRO A 203 4.45 -5.17 3.48
N GLY A 204 3.93 -3.95 3.68
CA GLY A 204 2.67 -3.50 3.05
C GLY A 204 2.65 -3.71 1.53
N ILE A 205 3.77 -3.50 0.85
CA ILE A 205 3.88 -3.71 -0.60
C ILE A 205 3.62 -5.16 -1.03
N VAL A 206 3.98 -6.14 -0.20
CA VAL A 206 3.75 -7.55 -0.49
C VAL A 206 2.24 -7.85 -0.46
N TRP A 207 1.51 -7.30 0.51
CA TRP A 207 0.05 -7.41 0.54
C TRP A 207 -0.60 -6.85 -0.72
N MET A 208 -0.11 -5.71 -1.21
CA MET A 208 -0.61 -5.10 -2.45
C MET A 208 -0.35 -5.98 -3.68
N ILE A 209 0.83 -6.60 -3.76
CA ILE A 209 1.19 -7.52 -4.86
C ILE A 209 0.34 -8.79 -4.81
N LEU A 210 0.09 -9.34 -3.62
CA LEU A 210 -0.79 -10.51 -3.44
C LEU A 210 -2.21 -10.17 -3.90
N ALA A 211 -2.72 -9.01 -3.50
CA ALA A 211 -4.04 -8.52 -3.91
C ALA A 211 -4.14 -8.31 -5.42
N CYS A 212 -3.11 -7.77 -6.08
CA CYS A 212 -3.06 -7.70 -7.54
C CYS A 212 -3.03 -9.08 -8.18
N THR A 213 -2.16 -9.98 -7.70
CA THR A 213 -1.95 -11.29 -8.33
C THR A 213 -3.20 -12.17 -8.27
N TYR A 214 -3.87 -12.20 -7.10
CA TYR A 214 -5.05 -13.04 -6.90
C TYR A 214 -6.36 -12.34 -7.25
N GLY A 215 -6.39 -11.01 -7.11
CA GLY A 215 -7.51 -10.19 -7.55
C GLY A 215 -7.66 -10.16 -9.06
N SER A 216 -6.58 -10.29 -9.84
CA SER A 216 -6.59 -10.24 -11.31
C SER A 216 -6.79 -11.58 -12.01
N CYS A 217 -6.83 -12.69 -11.28
CA CYS A 217 -6.97 -14.02 -11.89
C CYS A 217 -8.39 -14.21 -12.50
N PRO A 218 -8.55 -14.72 -13.72
CA PRO A 218 -9.86 -15.13 -14.25
C PRO A 218 -10.53 -16.22 -13.39
N ALA A 219 -11.86 -16.18 -13.25
CA ALA A 219 -12.63 -17.19 -12.51
C ALA A 219 -12.36 -18.65 -12.91
N PRO A 220 -12.15 -18.98 -14.20
CA PRO A 220 -11.87 -20.36 -14.63
C PRO A 220 -10.47 -20.85 -14.22
N ILE A 221 -9.50 -19.93 -14.02
CA ILE A 221 -8.12 -20.29 -13.64
C ILE A 221 -8.02 -20.48 -12.12
N PHE A 222 -8.80 -19.74 -11.32
CA PHE A 222 -8.85 -19.92 -9.87
C PHE A 222 -9.32 -21.34 -9.46
N LEU A 223 -10.38 -21.84 -10.09
CA LEU A 223 -10.89 -23.20 -9.82
C LEU A 223 -9.88 -24.30 -10.24
N LYS A 224 -9.11 -24.09 -11.32
CA LYS A 224 -8.04 -25.01 -11.74
C LYS A 224 -6.80 -24.91 -10.83
N ALA A 225 -6.42 -23.71 -10.39
CA ALA A 225 -5.26 -23.49 -9.52
C ALA A 225 -5.46 -24.06 -8.10
N VAL A 226 -6.71 -24.07 -7.60
CA VAL A 226 -7.09 -24.74 -6.35
C VAL A 226 -7.00 -26.28 -6.48
N HIS A 227 -6.92 -26.84 -7.70
CA HIS A 227 -6.88 -28.28 -7.98
C HIS A 227 -5.53 -28.80 -8.56
N ARG A 228 -4.41 -28.17 -8.18
CA ARG A 228 -3.01 -28.33 -8.70
C ARG A 228 -2.73 -27.51 -9.96
N PRO A 229 -1.56 -26.86 -10.02
CA PRO A 229 -0.53 -27.39 -10.92
C PRO A 229 0.91 -27.17 -10.44
N THR A 230 1.78 -28.06 -10.92
CA THR A 230 3.23 -27.94 -11.00
C THR A 230 3.63 -26.88 -12.03
N ASN A 231 4.70 -26.14 -11.69
CA ASN A 231 5.61 -25.29 -12.46
C ASN A 231 5.19 -24.71 -13.83
N ASP A 232 5.62 -23.45 -14.01
CA ASP A 232 5.75 -22.71 -15.26
C ASP A 232 4.48 -22.02 -15.79
N GLY A 233 4.18 -20.81 -15.29
CA GLY A 233 3.05 -20.06 -15.86
C GLY A 233 2.77 -18.62 -15.41
N LEU A 234 3.49 -18.02 -14.46
CA LEU A 234 3.10 -16.69 -13.94
C LEU A 234 3.05 -15.59 -15.03
N SER A 235 3.93 -15.67 -16.04
CA SER A 235 3.96 -14.71 -17.16
C SER A 235 2.82 -14.89 -18.18
N ARG A 236 2.17 -16.06 -18.24
CA ARG A 236 1.04 -16.31 -19.16
C ARG A 236 -0.32 -16.05 -18.50
N THR A 237 -0.41 -16.08 -17.17
CA THR A 237 -1.68 -15.81 -16.46
C THR A 237 -2.06 -14.33 -16.46
N LEU A 238 -1.10 -13.42 -16.65
CA LEU A 238 -1.32 -11.97 -16.68
C LEU A 238 -1.87 -11.46 -18.03
N SER A 239 -1.90 -12.28 -19.10
CA SER A 239 -2.39 -11.85 -20.42
C SER A 239 -3.92 -11.92 -20.57
N HIS A 240 -4.62 -12.48 -19.58
CA HIS A 240 -6.08 -12.50 -19.53
C HIS A 240 -6.52 -11.94 -18.18
N ILE A 241 -6.48 -10.61 -18.03
CA ILE A 241 -7.11 -9.95 -16.88
C ILE A 241 -8.45 -9.42 -17.37
N ASP A 242 -9.52 -10.13 -17.04
CA ASP A 242 -10.86 -9.74 -17.45
C ASP A 242 -11.37 -8.61 -16.53
N GLY A 243 -11.80 -7.50 -17.14
CA GLY A 243 -12.33 -6.32 -16.46
C GLY A 243 -13.68 -6.55 -15.79
N THR A 244 -14.34 -7.69 -16.09
CA THR A 244 -15.71 -8.02 -15.68
C THR A 244 -15.82 -8.67 -14.30
N VAL A 245 -14.73 -9.10 -13.66
CA VAL A 245 -14.81 -9.79 -12.35
C VAL A 245 -15.20 -8.79 -11.23
N PRO A 246 -16.35 -8.98 -10.55
CA PRO A 246 -16.81 -8.10 -9.48
C PRO A 246 -15.84 -8.04 -8.30
N ILE A 247 -15.76 -6.88 -7.64
CA ILE A 247 -14.86 -6.65 -6.50
C ILE A 247 -15.02 -7.70 -5.38
N PHE A 248 -16.25 -8.13 -5.10
CA PHE A 248 -16.53 -9.15 -4.10
C PHE A 248 -15.85 -10.48 -4.41
N ALA A 249 -15.88 -10.92 -5.67
CA ALA A 249 -15.18 -12.15 -6.08
C ALA A 249 -13.66 -12.00 -5.94
N ARG A 250 -13.11 -10.81 -6.16
CA ARG A 250 -11.68 -10.53 -5.96
C ARG A 250 -11.30 -10.54 -4.48
N LEU A 251 -12.13 -9.95 -3.61
CA LEU A 251 -11.97 -9.96 -2.16
C LEU A 251 -12.05 -11.39 -1.60
N TYR A 252 -13.07 -12.15 -1.99
CA TYR A 252 -13.23 -13.54 -1.58
C TYR A 252 -11.98 -14.36 -1.89
N ARG A 253 -11.43 -14.24 -3.10
CA ARG A 253 -10.20 -14.95 -3.48
C ARG A 253 -8.98 -14.51 -2.71
N PHE A 254 -8.84 -13.20 -2.47
CA PHE A 254 -7.76 -12.68 -1.65
C PHE A 254 -7.84 -13.21 -0.22
N PHE A 255 -9.01 -13.21 0.41
CA PHE A 255 -9.18 -13.75 1.76
C PHE A 255 -9.05 -15.27 1.80
N HIS A 256 -9.51 -15.99 0.78
CA HIS A 256 -9.27 -17.42 0.65
C HIS A 256 -7.77 -17.75 0.56
N LEU A 257 -6.98 -16.96 -0.18
CA LEU A 257 -5.52 -17.07 -0.16
C LEU A 257 -4.97 -16.87 1.25
N CYS A 258 -5.45 -15.84 1.96
CA CYS A 258 -4.99 -15.51 3.31
C CYS A 258 -5.31 -16.62 4.33
N SER A 259 -6.45 -17.29 4.19
CA SER A 259 -6.87 -18.41 5.05
C SER A 259 -6.20 -19.75 4.68
N ASN A 260 -5.55 -19.86 3.52
CA ASN A 260 -4.87 -21.08 3.08
C ASN A 260 -3.34 -20.92 3.17
N ARG A 261 -2.76 -21.41 4.28
CA ARG A 261 -1.33 -21.27 4.60
C ARG A 261 -0.40 -21.83 3.53
N ASP A 262 -0.71 -22.97 2.94
CA ASP A 262 0.13 -23.60 1.91
C ASP A 262 0.10 -22.81 0.61
N LEU A 263 -1.09 -22.36 0.22
CA LEU A 263 -1.27 -21.51 -0.96
C LEU A 263 -0.53 -20.18 -0.77
N MET A 264 -0.70 -19.52 0.37
CA MET A 264 -0.02 -18.27 0.72
C MET A 264 1.50 -18.42 0.71
N SER A 265 2.03 -19.50 1.28
CA SER A 265 3.47 -19.79 1.28
C SER A 265 4.03 -19.93 -0.13
N ARG A 266 3.35 -20.68 -0.99
CA ARG A 266 3.76 -20.91 -2.39
C ARG A 266 3.72 -19.60 -3.18
N THR A 267 2.67 -18.81 -3.00
CA THR A 267 2.52 -17.51 -3.66
C THR A 267 3.63 -16.57 -3.27
N ILE A 268 3.89 -16.38 -1.98
CA ILE A 268 4.97 -15.50 -1.51
C ILE A 268 6.33 -15.97 -2.05
N THR A 269 6.59 -17.28 -2.05
CA THR A 269 7.84 -17.83 -2.60
C THR A 269 7.97 -17.58 -4.12
N SER A 270 6.86 -17.61 -4.85
CA SER A 270 6.82 -17.27 -6.29
C SER A 270 6.97 -15.76 -6.54
N SER A 271 6.40 -14.93 -5.66
CA SER A 271 6.45 -13.47 -5.72
C SER A 271 7.76 -12.88 -5.17
N ASP A 272 8.48 -13.58 -4.30
CA ASP A 272 9.80 -13.18 -3.80
C ASP A 272 10.83 -13.13 -4.94
N LYS A 273 10.64 -13.94 -5.99
CA LYS A 273 11.42 -13.82 -7.24
C LYS A 273 11.21 -12.47 -7.94
N LEU A 274 10.09 -11.78 -7.69
CA LEU A 274 9.76 -10.47 -8.25
C LEU A 274 10.23 -9.31 -7.35
N CYS A 275 10.31 -9.50 -6.03
CA CYS A 275 10.62 -8.41 -5.09
C CYS A 275 12.02 -8.43 -4.47
N PHE A 276 12.63 -9.61 -4.22
CA PHE A 276 13.90 -9.71 -3.48
C PHE A 276 14.74 -10.92 -3.92
N PRO A 277 15.77 -10.76 -4.76
CA PRO A 277 16.49 -11.89 -5.35
C PRO A 277 17.38 -12.71 -4.39
N LYS A 278 17.48 -12.40 -3.09
CA LYS A 278 18.45 -13.07 -2.18
C LYS A 278 17.97 -13.16 -0.72
N SER A 279 17.21 -14.19 -0.33
CA SER A 279 17.22 -14.81 1.02
C SER A 279 16.05 -15.80 1.21
N LYS A 280 16.31 -17.11 1.11
CA LYS A 280 15.30 -18.18 1.31
C LYS A 280 14.91 -18.43 2.79
N LYS A 281 15.73 -18.00 3.78
CA LYS A 281 15.53 -18.35 5.20
C LYS A 281 14.45 -17.52 5.94
N HIS A 282 14.07 -16.35 5.46
CA HIS A 282 13.16 -15.43 6.17
C HIS A 282 11.68 -15.56 5.74
N VAL A 283 11.38 -16.37 4.71
CA VAL A 283 10.06 -16.43 4.08
C VAL A 283 9.08 -17.27 4.89
N ALA A 284 9.49 -18.46 5.35
CA ALA A 284 8.63 -19.39 6.09
C ALA A 284 8.12 -18.81 7.44
N GLN A 285 8.97 -18.03 8.13
CA GLN A 285 8.63 -17.39 9.40
C GLN A 285 7.62 -16.24 9.22
N ARG A 286 7.74 -15.46 8.13
CA ARG A 286 6.82 -14.38 7.76
C ARG A 286 5.45 -14.90 7.31
N VAL A 287 5.42 -16.03 6.61
CA VAL A 287 4.18 -16.71 6.19
C VAL A 287 3.41 -17.24 7.40
N ALA A 288 4.10 -17.87 8.36
CA ALA A 288 3.48 -18.38 9.58
C ALA A 288 2.85 -17.25 10.41
N SER A 289 3.52 -16.09 10.50
CA SER A 289 2.94 -14.91 11.14
C SER A 289 1.69 -14.42 10.41
N ALA A 290 1.73 -14.25 9.09
CA ALA A 290 0.62 -13.68 8.34
C ALA A 290 -0.64 -14.55 8.35
N ALA A 291 -0.49 -15.88 8.21
CA ALA A 291 -1.62 -16.82 8.21
C ALA A 291 -2.35 -16.92 9.57
N ASN A 292 -1.66 -16.68 10.68
CA ASN A 292 -2.27 -16.73 12.02
C ASN A 292 -3.15 -15.51 12.36
N PHE A 293 -3.07 -14.43 11.58
CA PHE A 293 -3.83 -13.18 11.82
C PHE A 293 -5.00 -12.95 10.84
N CYS A 294 -5.06 -13.76 9.77
CA CYS A 294 -6.06 -13.69 8.71
C CYS A 294 -7.35 -14.42 9.10
#